data_AF-A0A9N8ZVP3-F1
#
_entry.id   AF-A0A9N8ZVP3-F1
#
_cell.length_a   1.000
_cell.length_b   1.000
_cell.length_c   1.000
_cell.angle_alpha   90.00
_cell.angle_beta   90.00
_cell.angle_gamma   90.00
#
_symmetry.space_group_name_H-M   'P 1'
#
loop_
_entity.id
_entity.type
_entity.pdbx_description
1 polymer ?
#
loop_
_entity_poly.entity_id
_entity_poly.type
_entity_poly.pdbx_seq_one_letter_code
_entity_poly.pdbx_strand_id
1 'polypeptide(L)'
;MVTLGFVESMAILHQANDCAIFTWVAATPHTLPYPVTDTYLWLSSQCRHQAVTTLLTHSTPYHIILPVRNVEATRQLYDNLHHDHILEITNLDLESFESVRQFVNWFTEKNIGLDVLILNAGAIFPTRQITNDNLERTLQTNHLSHFLLVNLLLPALLYRHSHPPSHSSDLDSHPISRVIFVSSELHSSKGGHGKGSCLNEENLQGEIEYDGLVAYRNTKLLQLLCAYQLDKIINGECIDEQNIDNKTSDNDKHDDVNENDDEDVNNDKNVNADHQQDQAQQPSLPRRSKNKLSVIALRPGFVPRTGLARNFSLEKRLAMKYILPYMPFARTVEQGGNVLVYAATSSDLENFSGIYINHNCSIAPSSDESYVIEKQRFWWNVSCQLTGLSESRVSLE
;
A
#
# COMPACT_ATOMS: atom_id res chain seq x y z
N MET A 1 50.55 39.18 -19.98
CA MET A 1 50.75 37.85 -19.36
C MET A 1 50.70 38.05 -17.86
N VAL A 2 50.07 37.16 -17.07
CA VAL A 2 49.65 37.38 -15.67
C VAL A 2 48.42 38.31 -15.51
N THR A 3 47.23 37.79 -15.86
CA THR A 3 45.90 38.26 -15.36
C THR A 3 44.76 37.24 -15.63
N LEU A 4 45.06 35.94 -15.64
CA LEU A 4 44.07 34.85 -15.53
C LEU A 4 44.69 33.77 -14.65
N GLY A 5 43.96 33.32 -13.62
CA GLY A 5 44.42 32.27 -12.69
C GLY A 5 44.25 32.54 -11.18
N PHE A 6 43.65 33.67 -10.77
CA PHE A 6 43.49 34.03 -9.35
C PHE A 6 42.05 33.95 -8.79
N VAL A 7 41.08 33.47 -9.59
CA VAL A 7 39.65 33.40 -9.19
C VAL A 7 39.18 31.96 -8.92
N GLU A 8 39.81 30.94 -9.53
CA GLU A 8 39.38 29.54 -9.37
C GLU A 8 39.91 28.87 -8.09
N SER A 9 40.95 29.41 -7.44
CA SER A 9 41.58 28.79 -6.26
C SER A 9 40.98 29.17 -4.91
N MET A 10 39.96 30.04 -4.87
CA MET A 10 39.23 30.40 -3.64
C MET A 10 37.91 29.63 -3.43
N ALA A 11 37.50 28.79 -4.40
CA ALA A 11 36.24 28.05 -4.34
C ALA A 11 36.37 26.56 -3.92
N ILE A 12 37.61 26.06 -3.73
CA ILE A 12 37.89 24.62 -3.56
C ILE A 12 38.59 24.29 -2.22
N LEU A 13 39.05 25.28 -1.46
CA LEU A 13 39.88 25.08 -0.25
C LEU A 13 39.41 25.92 0.95
N HIS A 14 38.12 25.79 1.30
CA HIS A 14 37.60 26.16 2.62
C HIS A 14 37.13 24.92 3.40
N GLN A 15 37.97 23.87 3.36
CA GLN A 15 37.79 22.61 4.07
C GLN A 15 38.85 22.49 5.18
N ALA A 16 38.54 21.72 6.23
CA ALA A 16 39.39 21.31 7.36
C ALA A 16 39.62 22.32 8.51
N ASN A 17 38.94 22.05 9.63
CA ASN A 17 39.34 22.07 11.05
C ASN A 17 38.04 22.23 11.89
N ASP A 18 37.70 21.40 12.88
CA ASP A 18 38.51 20.53 13.74
C ASP A 18 37.86 19.16 14.08
N CYS A 19 38.72 18.16 14.34
CA CYS A 19 38.54 16.96 15.19
C CYS A 19 37.36 15.97 14.94
N ALA A 20 37.53 14.65 14.99
CA ALA A 20 38.63 13.83 15.52
C ALA A 20 38.89 12.52 14.71
N ILE A 21 40.02 11.89 15.02
CA ILE A 21 40.68 10.79 14.29
C ILE A 21 40.20 9.40 14.75
N PHE A 22 40.05 8.43 13.82
CA PHE A 22 40.50 7.03 14.01
C PHE A 22 40.71 6.27 12.66
N THR A 23 41.70 5.36 12.63
CA THR A 23 42.24 4.62 11.45
C THR A 23 42.67 3.22 11.91
N TRP A 24 42.50 2.08 11.19
CA TRP A 24 43.08 1.61 9.89
C TRP A 24 42.21 0.42 9.37
N VAL A 25 42.33 -0.22 8.19
CA VAL A 25 42.69 0.08 6.76
C VAL A 25 42.90 -1.29 6.06
N ALA A 26 42.30 -1.55 4.87
CA ALA A 26 42.78 -2.52 3.85
C ALA A 26 41.85 -2.65 2.62
N ALA A 27 42.42 -2.87 1.44
CA ALA A 27 41.71 -3.31 0.23
C ALA A 27 42.42 -4.54 -0.39
N THR A 28 41.67 -5.59 -0.73
CA THR A 28 42.04 -6.65 -1.70
C THR A 28 40.76 -7.37 -2.19
N PRO A 29 40.78 -8.04 -3.37
CA PRO A 29 39.56 -8.42 -4.10
C PRO A 29 39.05 -9.86 -3.84
N HIS A 30 37.83 -10.10 -4.33
CA HIS A 30 37.07 -11.36 -4.44
C HIS A 30 36.24 -11.82 -3.22
N THR A 31 35.10 -12.46 -3.57
CA THR A 31 33.93 -12.81 -2.73
C THR A 31 33.19 -11.58 -2.20
N LEU A 32 31.85 -11.58 -2.30
CA LEU A 32 30.96 -10.59 -1.69
C LEU A 32 30.52 -11.12 -0.32
N PRO A 33 30.88 -10.47 0.80
CA PRO A 33 30.47 -10.92 2.12
C PRO A 33 29.68 -9.84 2.90
N TYR A 34 28.86 -10.28 3.87
CA TYR A 34 28.20 -9.45 4.90
C TYR A 34 26.93 -8.67 4.43
N PRO A 35 26.07 -8.15 5.34
CA PRO A 35 24.73 -8.73 5.46
C PRO A 35 23.62 -7.68 5.64
N VAL A 36 22.77 -7.48 4.63
CA VAL A 36 21.79 -6.37 4.67
C VAL A 36 20.78 -6.55 5.80
N THR A 37 20.62 -5.49 6.60
CA THR A 37 19.65 -5.32 7.68
C THR A 37 18.20 -5.36 7.20
N ASP A 38 17.80 -4.55 6.21
CA ASP A 38 16.42 -4.52 5.72
C ASP A 38 16.36 -4.29 4.19
N THR A 39 15.45 -5.00 3.51
CA THR A 39 15.17 -4.93 2.07
C THR A 39 13.81 -4.25 1.80
N TYR A 40 13.83 -3.08 1.18
CA TYR A 40 12.65 -2.30 0.81
C TYR A 40 12.41 -2.35 -0.71
N LEU A 41 11.26 -2.85 -1.14
CA LEU A 41 10.84 -2.91 -2.54
C LEU A 41 9.75 -1.88 -2.83
N TRP A 42 10.04 -0.91 -3.71
CA TRP A 42 9.21 0.29 -3.85
C TRP A 42 8.78 0.63 -5.28
N LEU A 43 7.49 0.48 -5.54
CA LEU A 43 6.89 0.72 -6.85
C LEU A 43 6.70 2.23 -7.13
N SER A 44 6.82 2.62 -8.40
CA SER A 44 7.08 4.03 -8.78
C SER A 44 5.94 5.04 -8.55
N SER A 45 6.22 6.15 -7.85
CA SER A 45 5.44 7.40 -7.91
C SER A 45 6.33 8.63 -7.64
N GLN A 46 5.77 9.85 -7.62
CA GLN A 46 6.54 11.03 -7.19
C GLN A 46 6.63 11.17 -5.67
N CYS A 47 5.61 10.71 -4.91
CA CYS A 47 5.72 10.57 -3.46
C CYS A 47 6.81 9.57 -3.07
N ARG A 48 7.03 8.52 -3.88
CA ARG A 48 8.22 7.64 -3.76
C ARG A 48 9.52 8.43 -3.87
N HIS A 49 9.67 9.39 -4.79
CA HIS A 49 10.96 10.09 -4.92
C HIS A 49 11.35 10.78 -3.61
N GLN A 50 10.44 11.57 -3.00
CA GLN A 50 10.72 12.10 -1.67
C GLN A 50 11.04 10.98 -0.69
N ALA A 51 10.16 9.99 -0.61
CA ALA A 51 10.20 9.02 0.47
C ALA A 51 11.44 8.10 0.38
N VAL A 52 11.96 7.83 -0.83
CA VAL A 52 13.29 7.26 -1.07
C VAL A 52 14.36 8.22 -0.59
N THR A 53 14.34 9.50 -1.00
CA THR A 53 15.32 10.50 -0.53
C THR A 53 15.35 10.60 1.01
N THR A 54 14.19 10.53 1.68
CA THR A 54 14.09 10.50 3.15
C THR A 54 14.71 9.23 3.74
N LEU A 55 14.53 8.05 3.13
CA LEU A 55 15.25 6.84 3.55
C LEU A 55 16.75 6.96 3.29
N LEU A 56 17.16 7.56 2.17
CA LEU A 56 18.57 7.77 1.80
C LEU A 56 19.33 8.76 2.70
N THR A 57 18.62 9.48 3.59
CA THR A 57 19.23 10.31 4.65
C THR A 57 19.29 9.62 6.01
N HIS A 58 18.87 8.36 6.14
CA HIS A 58 18.98 7.62 7.40
C HIS A 58 20.42 7.08 7.58
N SER A 59 20.92 7.11 8.82
CA SER A 59 22.25 6.57 9.14
C SER A 59 22.32 5.03 9.14
N THR A 60 21.18 4.35 9.05
CA THR A 60 21.06 2.90 8.94
C THR A 60 21.05 2.48 7.47
N PRO A 61 22.04 1.70 6.98
CA PRO A 61 22.03 1.18 5.61
C PRO A 61 20.77 0.36 5.31
N TYR A 62 20.28 0.48 4.08
CA TYR A 62 19.10 -0.21 3.57
C TYR A 62 19.42 -0.83 2.21
N HIS A 63 18.73 -1.90 1.83
CA HIS A 63 18.71 -2.38 0.45
C HIS A 63 17.40 -1.95 -0.20
N ILE A 64 17.47 -0.90 -1.01
CA ILE A 64 16.32 -0.29 -1.66
C ILE A 64 16.27 -0.78 -3.11
N ILE A 65 15.22 -1.49 -3.48
CA ILE A 65 14.96 -1.94 -4.84
C ILE A 65 13.85 -1.08 -5.45
N LEU A 66 14.16 -0.42 -6.57
CA LEU A 66 13.29 0.49 -7.29
C LEU A 66 12.86 -0.09 -8.65
N PRO A 67 11.82 -0.95 -8.70
CA PRO A 67 11.18 -1.37 -9.93
C PRO A 67 10.52 -0.18 -10.64
N VAL A 68 10.92 0.06 -11.90
CA VAL A 68 10.46 1.19 -12.71
C VAL A 68 10.33 0.82 -14.19
N ARG A 69 9.43 1.51 -14.92
CA ARG A 69 9.31 1.38 -16.39
C ARG A 69 10.43 2.07 -17.17
N ASN A 70 11.05 3.10 -16.58
CA ASN A 70 12.18 3.81 -17.19
C ASN A 70 13.34 3.81 -16.21
N VAL A 71 14.18 2.78 -16.35
CA VAL A 71 15.36 2.52 -15.53
C VAL A 71 16.38 3.65 -15.68
N GLU A 72 16.66 4.06 -16.92
CA GLU A 72 17.71 5.04 -17.24
C GLU A 72 17.39 6.44 -16.67
N ALA A 73 16.19 6.95 -16.90
CA ALA A 73 15.75 8.23 -16.32
C ALA A 73 15.61 8.17 -14.78
N THR A 74 15.54 6.97 -14.21
CA THR A 74 15.56 6.80 -12.74
C THR A 74 16.99 6.80 -12.20
N ARG A 75 17.96 6.16 -12.89
CA ARG A 75 19.39 6.20 -12.51
C ARG A 75 19.92 7.63 -12.48
N GLN A 76 19.74 8.37 -13.57
CA GLN A 76 20.16 9.77 -13.70
C GLN A 76 19.64 10.70 -12.59
N LEU A 77 18.53 10.34 -11.95
CA LEU A 77 17.94 11.08 -10.83
C LEU A 77 18.59 10.75 -9.47
N TYR A 78 19.17 9.56 -9.30
CA TYR A 78 19.83 9.10 -8.06
C TYR A 78 21.37 9.10 -8.14
N ASP A 79 21.97 9.08 -9.34
CA ASP A 79 23.44 8.96 -9.56
C ASP A 79 24.27 10.04 -8.84
N ASN A 80 23.68 11.20 -8.54
CA ASN A 80 24.34 12.33 -7.86
C ASN A 80 24.10 12.37 -6.33
N LEU A 81 23.44 11.36 -5.74
CA LEU A 81 23.17 11.31 -4.31
C LEU A 81 24.21 10.42 -3.61
N HIS A 82 25.09 11.04 -2.83
CA HIS A 82 26.01 10.30 -1.94
C HIS A 82 25.23 9.66 -0.80
N HIS A 83 25.32 8.33 -0.67
CA HIS A 83 24.60 7.57 0.35
C HIS A 83 25.26 6.21 0.63
N ASP A 84 25.06 5.66 1.84
CA ASP A 84 25.63 4.37 2.26
C ASP A 84 24.67 3.17 2.05
N HIS A 85 23.49 3.40 1.48
CA HIS A 85 22.51 2.36 1.17
C HIS A 85 22.85 1.63 -0.15
N ILE A 86 22.35 0.40 -0.31
CA ILE A 86 22.38 -0.34 -1.57
C ILE A 86 21.14 0.03 -2.38
N LEU A 87 21.33 0.64 -3.56
CA LEU A 87 20.22 1.08 -4.42
C LEU A 87 20.21 0.29 -5.73
N GLU A 88 19.22 -0.59 -5.92
CA GLU A 88 19.04 -1.36 -7.16
C GLU A 88 17.88 -0.83 -7.98
N ILE A 89 18.17 -0.30 -9.17
CA ILE A 89 17.15 0.20 -10.12
C ILE A 89 17.00 -0.80 -11.26
N THR A 90 15.81 -1.40 -11.36
CA THR A 90 15.50 -2.50 -12.27
C THR A 90 14.16 -2.29 -13.00
N ASN A 91 13.93 -3.05 -14.07
CA ASN A 91 12.74 -2.89 -14.90
C ASN A 91 11.52 -3.59 -14.30
N LEU A 92 10.38 -2.89 -14.30
CA LEU A 92 9.06 -3.49 -14.14
C LEU A 92 8.00 -2.66 -14.86
N ASP A 93 7.26 -3.31 -15.76
CA ASP A 93 6.04 -2.78 -16.35
C ASP A 93 4.79 -3.48 -15.79
N LEU A 94 3.97 -2.75 -15.05
CA LEU A 94 2.71 -3.25 -14.50
C LEU A 94 1.60 -3.37 -15.57
N GLU A 95 1.87 -3.00 -16.82
CA GLU A 95 1.00 -3.27 -17.98
C GLU A 95 1.36 -4.60 -18.69
N SER A 96 2.23 -5.43 -18.07
CA SER A 96 2.58 -6.77 -18.55
C SER A 96 2.80 -7.76 -17.39
N PHE A 97 1.99 -8.82 -17.33
CA PHE A 97 2.19 -9.91 -16.36
C PHE A 97 3.51 -10.65 -16.56
N GLU A 98 3.99 -10.76 -17.81
CA GLU A 98 5.30 -11.31 -18.09
C GLU A 98 6.41 -10.45 -17.47
N SER A 99 6.33 -9.11 -17.56
CA SER A 99 7.29 -8.23 -16.87
C SER A 99 7.21 -8.36 -15.35
N VAL A 100 6.03 -8.62 -14.77
CA VAL A 100 5.87 -8.91 -13.33
C VAL A 100 6.59 -10.21 -12.96
N ARG A 101 6.40 -11.28 -13.74
CA ARG A 101 7.03 -12.59 -13.51
C ARG A 101 8.55 -12.53 -13.68
N GLN A 102 9.05 -11.83 -14.68
CA GLN A 102 10.50 -11.59 -14.88
C GLN A 102 11.12 -10.83 -13.70
N PHE A 103 10.46 -9.77 -13.22
CA PHE A 103 10.92 -9.03 -12.05
C PHE A 103 10.96 -9.92 -10.79
N VAL A 104 9.93 -10.74 -10.57
CA VAL A 104 9.88 -11.71 -9.46
C VAL A 104 11.04 -12.71 -9.54
N ASN A 105 11.25 -13.33 -10.71
CA ASN A 105 12.32 -14.31 -10.90
C ASN A 105 13.70 -13.69 -10.62
N TRP A 106 13.96 -12.49 -11.15
CA TRP A 106 15.19 -11.72 -10.87
C TRP A 106 15.36 -11.41 -9.38
N PHE A 107 14.26 -11.17 -8.65
CA PHE A 107 14.32 -10.94 -7.21
C PHE A 107 14.58 -12.25 -6.44
N THR A 108 13.90 -13.36 -6.77
CA THR A 108 14.04 -14.64 -6.06
C THR A 108 15.39 -15.31 -6.32
N GLU A 109 15.98 -15.12 -7.50
CA GLU A 109 17.35 -15.56 -7.82
C GLU A 109 18.42 -15.00 -6.87
N LYS A 110 18.18 -13.86 -6.22
CA LYS A 110 19.09 -13.27 -5.22
C LYS A 110 19.11 -14.04 -3.90
N ASN A 111 18.09 -14.86 -3.63
CA ASN A 111 17.91 -15.59 -2.37
C ASN A 111 18.00 -14.69 -1.12
N ILE A 112 17.38 -13.50 -1.18
CA ILE A 112 17.27 -12.55 -0.07
C ILE A 112 15.82 -12.48 0.45
N GLY A 113 15.67 -12.24 1.75
CA GLY A 113 14.37 -11.93 2.34
C GLY A 113 13.85 -10.55 1.90
N LEU A 114 12.52 -10.39 1.87
CA LEU A 114 11.85 -9.11 1.65
C LEU A 114 11.23 -8.60 2.95
N ASP A 115 11.61 -7.40 3.37
CA ASP A 115 11.14 -6.80 4.62
C ASP A 115 9.94 -5.89 4.37
N VAL A 116 9.97 -5.05 3.33
CA VAL A 116 8.83 -4.17 3.00
C VAL A 116 8.52 -4.16 1.51
N LEU A 117 7.26 -4.46 1.16
CA LEU A 117 6.70 -4.36 -0.19
C LEU A 117 5.72 -3.19 -0.27
N ILE A 118 6.03 -2.14 -1.04
CA ILE A 118 5.17 -0.95 -1.17
C ILE A 118 4.51 -0.88 -2.56
N LEU A 119 3.23 -1.31 -2.61
CA LEU A 119 2.33 -1.33 -3.78
C LEU A 119 1.79 0.09 -4.08
N ASN A 120 2.71 0.98 -4.46
CA ASN A 120 2.52 2.42 -4.61
C ASN A 120 2.26 2.90 -6.05
N ALA A 121 2.56 2.11 -7.07
CA ALA A 121 2.35 2.55 -8.45
C ALA A 121 0.86 2.76 -8.76
N GLY A 122 0.56 3.72 -9.61
CA GLY A 122 -0.81 3.99 -9.99
C GLY A 122 -0.94 5.03 -11.08
N ALA A 123 -1.93 4.84 -11.95
CA ALA A 123 -2.27 5.72 -13.04
C ALA A 123 -3.79 5.91 -13.14
N ILE A 124 -4.20 6.99 -13.80
CA ILE A 124 -5.57 7.21 -14.26
C ILE A 124 -5.51 7.38 -15.78
N PHE A 125 -6.35 6.67 -16.51
CA PHE A 125 -6.48 6.79 -17.96
C PHE A 125 -7.89 7.33 -18.28
N PRO A 126 -8.05 8.52 -18.90
CA PRO A 126 -9.39 9.06 -19.16
C PRO A 126 -10.23 8.27 -20.17
N THR A 127 -9.60 7.39 -20.94
CA THR A 127 -10.21 6.59 -22.01
C THR A 127 -9.86 5.12 -21.81
N ARG A 128 -10.81 4.21 -22.03
CA ARG A 128 -10.57 2.77 -21.96
C ARG A 128 -9.41 2.38 -22.86
N GLN A 129 -8.46 1.64 -22.30
CA GLN A 129 -7.32 1.08 -23.02
C GLN A 129 -7.12 -0.36 -22.56
N ILE A 130 -6.60 -1.19 -23.45
CA ILE A 130 -6.36 -2.62 -23.21
C ILE A 130 -4.86 -2.89 -23.30
N THR A 131 -4.36 -3.71 -22.38
CA THR A 131 -2.96 -4.14 -22.31
C THR A 131 -2.69 -5.33 -23.24
N ASN A 132 -1.43 -5.74 -23.34
CA ASN A 132 -1.06 -6.95 -24.06
C ASN A 132 -1.59 -8.24 -23.41
N ASP A 133 -1.98 -8.19 -22.14
CA ASP A 133 -2.63 -9.30 -21.41
C ASP A 133 -4.16 -9.32 -21.62
N ASN A 134 -4.71 -8.47 -22.51
CA ASN A 134 -6.13 -8.32 -22.80
C ASN A 134 -6.99 -7.81 -21.63
N LEU A 135 -6.40 -7.00 -20.75
CA LEU A 135 -7.07 -6.43 -19.57
C LEU A 135 -7.20 -4.90 -19.65
N GLU A 136 -8.21 -4.33 -18.99
CA GLU A 136 -8.32 -2.88 -18.88
C GLU A 136 -7.11 -2.28 -18.15
N ARG A 137 -6.52 -1.24 -18.75
CA ARG A 137 -5.21 -0.70 -18.38
C ARG A 137 -5.16 -0.17 -16.94
N THR A 138 -6.21 0.49 -16.46
CA THR A 138 -6.27 1.01 -15.08
C THR A 138 -6.35 -0.13 -14.07
N LEU A 139 -7.27 -1.08 -14.31
CA LEU A 139 -7.49 -2.29 -13.54
C LEU A 139 -6.20 -3.12 -13.41
N GLN A 140 -5.51 -3.38 -14.53
CA GLN A 140 -4.27 -4.13 -14.48
C GLN A 140 -3.15 -3.34 -13.78
N THR A 141 -2.89 -2.10 -14.18
CA THR A 141 -1.76 -1.31 -13.66
C THR A 141 -1.86 -1.08 -12.16
N ASN A 142 -3.06 -0.79 -11.65
CA ASN A 142 -3.25 -0.39 -10.26
C ASN A 142 -3.57 -1.57 -9.34
N HIS A 143 -4.21 -2.63 -9.85
CA HIS A 143 -4.71 -3.75 -9.06
C HIS A 143 -4.12 -5.09 -9.50
N LEU A 144 -4.44 -5.62 -10.70
CA LEU A 144 -4.13 -7.02 -11.02
C LEU A 144 -2.62 -7.32 -11.07
N SER A 145 -1.78 -6.40 -11.58
CA SER A 145 -0.33 -6.60 -11.57
C SER A 145 0.28 -6.45 -10.17
N HIS A 146 -0.33 -5.65 -9.29
CA HIS A 146 0.04 -5.62 -7.87
C HIS A 146 -0.41 -6.89 -7.13
N PHE A 147 -1.59 -7.41 -7.44
CA PHE A 147 -2.14 -8.67 -6.92
C PHE A 147 -1.25 -9.86 -7.30
N LEU A 148 -0.84 -9.94 -8.57
CA LEU A 148 0.11 -10.94 -9.05
C LEU A 148 1.46 -10.79 -8.34
N LEU A 149 1.98 -9.57 -8.24
CA LEU A 149 3.28 -9.29 -7.63
C LEU A 149 3.32 -9.65 -6.14
N VAL A 150 2.31 -9.29 -5.34
CA VAL A 150 2.31 -9.64 -3.91
C VAL A 150 2.24 -11.14 -3.70
N ASN A 151 1.32 -11.85 -4.37
CA ASN A 151 1.18 -13.30 -4.24
C ASN A 151 2.46 -14.05 -4.65
N LEU A 152 3.15 -13.58 -5.69
CA LEU A 152 4.43 -14.17 -6.12
C LEU A 152 5.61 -13.84 -5.18
N LEU A 153 5.54 -12.76 -4.39
CA LEU A 153 6.57 -12.38 -3.42
C LEU A 153 6.27 -12.80 -1.97
N LEU A 154 5.08 -13.35 -1.68
CA LEU A 154 4.74 -13.88 -0.36
C LEU A 154 5.81 -14.86 0.19
N PRO A 155 6.36 -15.81 -0.58
CA PRO A 155 7.42 -16.68 -0.10
C PRO A 155 8.65 -15.91 0.42
N ALA A 156 9.04 -14.81 -0.22
CA ALA A 156 10.19 -14.00 0.21
C ALA A 156 9.91 -13.13 1.44
N LEU A 157 8.68 -12.62 1.57
CA LEU A 157 8.22 -11.90 2.76
C LEU A 157 8.22 -12.80 4.01
N LEU A 158 7.79 -14.06 3.83
CA LEU A 158 7.74 -15.08 4.88
C LEU A 158 9.12 -15.68 5.18
N TYR A 159 9.96 -15.86 4.14
CA TYR A 159 11.34 -16.33 4.27
C TYR A 159 12.15 -15.42 5.20
N ARG A 160 12.00 -14.10 5.05
CA ARG A 160 12.70 -13.08 5.86
C ARG A 160 12.51 -13.29 7.36
N HIS A 161 11.28 -13.46 7.81
CA HIS A 161 10.98 -13.70 9.23
C HIS A 161 11.69 -14.97 9.75
N SER A 162 11.80 -16.01 8.92
CA SER A 162 12.48 -17.25 9.29
C SER A 162 14.00 -17.23 9.10
N HIS A 163 14.54 -16.21 8.44
CA HIS A 163 15.97 -16.01 8.17
C HIS A 163 16.39 -14.55 8.46
N PRO A 164 16.41 -14.16 9.75
CA PRO A 164 16.79 -12.83 10.17
C PRO A 164 18.24 -12.44 9.77
N PRO A 165 18.53 -11.14 9.57
CA PRO A 165 19.89 -10.63 9.42
C PRO A 165 20.79 -11.02 10.61
N SER A 166 22.01 -11.45 10.31
CA SER A 166 22.98 -12.05 11.26
C SER A 166 23.52 -11.13 12.36
N HIS A 167 23.06 -9.88 12.46
CA HIS A 167 23.47 -8.92 13.49
C HIS A 167 22.43 -8.70 14.60
N SER A 168 21.25 -9.29 14.48
CA SER A 168 20.29 -9.34 15.58
C SER A 168 20.53 -10.58 16.43
N SER A 169 20.81 -10.37 17.71
CA SER A 169 20.93 -11.44 18.70
C SER A 169 19.57 -11.95 19.22
N ASP A 170 18.50 -11.20 19.00
CA ASP A 170 17.16 -11.47 19.54
C ASP A 170 16.18 -11.79 18.40
N LEU A 171 15.76 -13.05 18.33
CA LEU A 171 14.77 -13.51 17.33
C LEU A 171 13.42 -12.78 17.48
N ASP A 172 13.11 -12.30 18.68
CA ASP A 172 11.89 -11.57 19.02
C ASP A 172 11.94 -10.07 18.68
N SER A 173 13.10 -9.50 18.33
CA SER A 173 13.26 -8.05 18.07
C SER A 173 13.29 -7.68 16.59
N HIS A 174 12.94 -8.60 15.68
CA HIS A 174 12.97 -8.32 14.25
C HIS A 174 11.78 -7.48 13.77
N PRO A 175 12.01 -6.48 12.91
CA PRO A 175 10.91 -5.79 12.24
C PRO A 175 10.11 -6.80 11.41
N ILE A 176 8.81 -6.84 11.68
CA ILE A 176 7.89 -7.73 10.98
C ILE A 176 7.77 -7.26 9.53
N SER A 177 7.88 -8.20 8.59
CA SER A 177 7.72 -7.93 7.17
C SER A 177 6.38 -7.20 6.90
N ARG A 178 6.32 -6.27 5.94
CA ARG A 178 5.14 -5.43 5.69
C ARG A 178 4.75 -5.42 4.21
N VAL A 179 3.46 -5.63 3.91
CA VAL A 179 2.85 -5.30 2.62
C VAL A 179 2.02 -4.03 2.75
N ILE A 180 2.33 -3.03 1.93
CA ILE A 180 1.71 -1.69 2.00
C ILE A 180 0.96 -1.39 0.70
N PHE A 181 -0.37 -1.38 0.77
CA PHE A 181 -1.27 -0.99 -0.33
C PHE A 181 -1.56 0.51 -0.31
N VAL A 182 -1.17 1.23 -1.37
CA VAL A 182 -1.41 2.69 -1.47
C VAL A 182 -2.73 2.96 -2.17
N SER A 183 -3.79 3.08 -1.38
CA SER A 183 -5.14 3.42 -1.85
C SER A 183 -5.34 4.95 -1.99
N SER A 184 -6.58 5.42 -2.00
CA SER A 184 -6.98 6.83 -2.10
C SER A 184 -8.32 7.02 -1.41
N GLU A 185 -8.62 8.20 -0.87
CA GLU A 185 -9.95 8.54 -0.31
C GLU A 185 -11.11 8.32 -1.31
N LEU A 186 -10.80 8.34 -2.61
CA LEU A 186 -11.72 8.04 -3.70
C LEU A 186 -12.25 6.58 -3.71
N HIS A 187 -11.70 5.67 -2.88
CA HIS A 187 -12.29 4.33 -2.68
C HIS A 187 -13.66 4.38 -1.97
N SER A 188 -14.03 5.50 -1.37
CA SER A 188 -15.26 5.65 -0.57
C SER A 188 -16.22 6.66 -1.19
N SER A 189 -17.51 6.34 -1.16
CA SER A 189 -18.60 7.26 -1.50
C SER A 189 -18.69 8.48 -0.57
N LYS A 190 -18.08 8.40 0.62
CA LYS A 190 -18.00 9.50 1.60
C LYS A 190 -16.86 10.50 1.27
N GLY A 191 -15.98 10.19 0.29
CA GLY A 191 -14.76 10.93 -0.06
C GLY A 191 -14.91 12.23 -0.88
N GLY A 192 -16.04 12.93 -0.75
CA GLY A 192 -16.17 14.35 -1.16
C GLY A 192 -16.25 14.70 -2.65
N HIS A 193 -16.41 13.75 -3.58
CA HIS A 193 -16.45 14.03 -5.04
C HIS A 193 -17.58 13.29 -5.80
N GLY A 194 -18.77 13.20 -5.21
CA GLY A 194 -19.91 12.45 -5.79
C GLY A 194 -19.76 10.93 -5.66
N LYS A 195 -20.59 10.16 -6.41
CA LYS A 195 -20.67 8.68 -6.36
C LYS A 195 -19.27 8.04 -6.24
N GLY A 196 -19.10 7.14 -5.26
CA GLY A 196 -17.82 6.51 -4.93
C GLY A 196 -17.35 5.46 -5.95
N SER A 197 -16.70 4.40 -5.46
CA SER A 197 -16.60 3.15 -6.22
C SER A 197 -17.99 2.64 -6.61
N CYS A 198 -18.06 2.00 -7.77
CA CYS A 198 -19.19 1.17 -8.18
C CYS A 198 -18.61 -0.07 -8.87
N LEU A 199 -18.14 -1.01 -8.05
CA LEU A 199 -17.71 -2.31 -8.52
C LEU A 199 -18.94 -3.09 -9.02
N ASN A 200 -18.93 -3.40 -10.31
CA ASN A 200 -19.88 -4.29 -10.96
C ASN A 200 -19.08 -5.39 -11.65
N GLU A 201 -19.48 -6.64 -11.47
CA GLU A 201 -18.90 -7.80 -12.16
C GLU A 201 -19.06 -7.67 -13.68
N GLU A 202 -20.28 -7.39 -14.14
CA GLU A 202 -20.65 -7.31 -15.56
C GLU A 202 -19.89 -6.22 -16.35
N ASN A 203 -19.32 -5.24 -15.65
CA ASN A 203 -18.61 -4.12 -16.26
C ASN A 203 -17.24 -3.83 -15.60
N LEU A 204 -16.62 -4.82 -14.96
CA LEU A 204 -15.31 -4.65 -14.29
C LEU A 204 -14.25 -4.06 -15.24
N GLN A 205 -14.26 -4.52 -16.50
CA GLN A 205 -13.34 -4.08 -17.55
C GLN A 205 -13.83 -2.86 -18.35
N GLY A 206 -14.97 -2.27 -17.99
CA GLY A 206 -15.54 -1.08 -18.62
C GLY A 206 -15.97 -1.28 -20.09
N GLU A 207 -16.48 -2.47 -20.44
CA GLU A 207 -16.88 -2.85 -21.80
C GLU A 207 -18.23 -2.27 -22.22
N ILE A 208 -19.14 -2.09 -21.27
CA ILE A 208 -20.47 -1.52 -21.48
C ILE A 208 -20.37 0.02 -21.46
N GLU A 209 -19.74 0.55 -20.42
CA GLU A 209 -19.44 1.96 -20.25
C GLU A 209 -18.10 2.17 -19.53
N TYR A 210 -17.42 3.28 -19.82
CA TYR A 210 -16.13 3.60 -19.21
C TYR A 210 -16.04 5.07 -18.79
N ASP A 211 -15.79 5.31 -17.51
CA ASP A 211 -15.27 6.56 -16.99
C ASP A 211 -13.94 6.28 -16.26
N GLY A 212 -12.88 6.99 -16.63
CA GLY A 212 -11.53 6.75 -16.10
C GLY A 212 -11.38 7.06 -14.60
N LEU A 213 -12.22 7.94 -14.04
CA LEU A 213 -12.24 8.21 -12.60
C LEU A 213 -12.98 7.10 -11.86
N VAL A 214 -14.09 6.58 -12.41
CA VAL A 214 -14.79 5.40 -11.88
C VAL A 214 -13.88 4.16 -11.92
N ALA A 215 -13.22 3.89 -13.05
CA ALA A 215 -12.25 2.81 -13.15
C ALA A 215 -11.15 2.94 -12.07
N TYR A 216 -10.59 4.14 -11.90
CA TYR A 216 -9.62 4.39 -10.82
C TYR A 216 -10.21 4.15 -9.43
N ARG A 217 -11.40 4.68 -9.11
CA ARG A 217 -12.11 4.49 -7.83
C ARG A 217 -12.29 3.00 -7.52
N ASN A 218 -12.72 2.22 -8.51
CA ASN A 218 -12.87 0.77 -8.42
C ASN A 218 -11.53 0.09 -8.08
N THR A 219 -10.42 0.45 -8.75
CA THR A 219 -9.09 -0.10 -8.37
C THR A 219 -8.67 0.25 -6.95
N LYS A 220 -9.08 1.42 -6.42
CA LYS A 220 -8.73 1.85 -5.05
C LYS A 220 -9.56 1.15 -3.98
N LEU A 221 -10.77 0.70 -4.30
CA LEU A 221 -11.53 -0.24 -3.46
C LEU A 221 -10.97 -1.67 -3.56
N LEU A 222 -10.66 -2.17 -4.75
CA LEU A 222 -10.08 -3.51 -4.95
C LEU A 222 -8.77 -3.70 -4.17
N GLN A 223 -7.92 -2.65 -4.11
CA GLN A 223 -6.72 -2.66 -3.28
C GLN A 223 -7.00 -2.86 -1.77
N LEU A 224 -8.13 -2.34 -1.25
CA LEU A 224 -8.51 -2.53 0.16
C LEU A 224 -9.11 -3.91 0.40
N LEU A 225 -10.00 -4.36 -0.49
CA LEU A 225 -10.57 -5.71 -0.46
C LEU A 225 -9.46 -6.77 -0.49
N CYS A 226 -8.46 -6.57 -1.35
CA CYS A 226 -7.25 -7.39 -1.43
C CYS A 226 -6.40 -7.34 -0.16
N ALA A 227 -6.14 -6.14 0.38
CA ALA A 227 -5.36 -5.99 1.61
C ALA A 227 -6.00 -6.74 2.80
N TYR A 228 -7.32 -6.62 2.98
CA TYR A 228 -8.02 -7.29 4.06
C TYR A 228 -8.20 -8.79 3.84
N GLN A 229 -8.42 -9.25 2.60
CA GLN A 229 -8.43 -10.68 2.31
C GLN A 229 -7.06 -11.32 2.54
N LEU A 230 -5.99 -10.65 2.10
CA LEU A 230 -4.61 -11.10 2.32
C LEU A 230 -4.27 -11.20 3.82
N ASP A 231 -4.69 -10.21 4.61
CA ASP A 231 -4.51 -10.23 6.07
C ASP A 231 -5.16 -11.46 6.71
N LYS A 232 -6.39 -11.82 6.32
CA LYS A 232 -7.09 -13.00 6.83
C LYS A 232 -6.41 -14.31 6.45
N ILE A 233 -5.98 -14.41 5.18
CA ILE A 233 -5.21 -15.56 4.67
C ILE A 233 -3.92 -15.73 5.46
N ILE A 234 -3.18 -14.64 5.70
CA ILE A 234 -1.95 -14.65 6.50
C ILE A 234 -2.22 -15.02 7.96
N ASN A 235 -3.35 -14.57 8.51
CA ASN A 235 -3.69 -14.81 9.90
C ASN A 235 -4.27 -16.20 10.19
N GLY A 236 -4.47 -17.04 9.16
CA GLY A 236 -5.03 -18.38 9.32
C GLY A 236 -6.50 -18.37 9.75
N GLU A 237 -7.24 -17.29 9.43
CA GLU A 237 -8.68 -17.26 9.64
C GLU A 237 -9.34 -18.23 8.65
N CYS A 238 -9.80 -19.38 9.16
CA CYS A 238 -10.42 -20.42 8.34
C CYS A 238 -11.55 -19.83 7.47
N ILE A 239 -11.38 -19.98 6.16
CA ILE A 239 -12.34 -19.58 5.16
C ILE A 239 -13.42 -20.68 5.09
N ASP A 240 -14.31 -20.72 6.08
CA ASP A 240 -15.40 -21.70 6.06
C ASP A 240 -16.28 -21.45 4.83
N GLU A 241 -16.46 -22.51 4.03
CA GLU A 241 -17.33 -22.55 2.85
C GLU A 241 -18.75 -23.03 3.20
N GLN A 242 -18.97 -23.55 4.41
CA GLN A 242 -20.18 -24.33 4.78
C GLN A 242 -21.19 -23.58 5.66
N ASN A 243 -21.50 -22.31 5.36
CA ASN A 243 -22.56 -21.59 6.09
C ASN A 243 -23.51 -20.77 5.20
N ILE A 244 -23.65 -21.17 3.93
CA ILE A 244 -24.50 -20.47 2.95
C ILE A 244 -25.95 -21.02 2.93
N ASP A 245 -26.20 -22.28 3.29
CA ASP A 245 -27.49 -22.94 3.02
C ASP A 245 -28.52 -22.96 4.17
N ASN A 246 -28.18 -22.54 5.40
CA ASN A 246 -29.03 -22.73 6.59
C ASN A 246 -29.66 -21.44 7.18
N LYS A 247 -30.01 -20.45 6.35
CA LYS A 247 -30.82 -19.28 6.77
C LYS A 247 -32.01 -18.92 5.87
N THR A 248 -32.36 -19.78 4.92
CA THR A 248 -33.56 -19.60 4.06
C THR A 248 -34.55 -20.76 4.20
N SER A 249 -34.79 -21.20 5.44
CA SER A 249 -35.91 -22.07 5.80
C SER A 249 -36.18 -21.99 7.30
N ASP A 250 -36.86 -20.93 7.74
CA ASP A 250 -37.73 -20.88 8.93
C ASP A 250 -38.19 -19.44 9.17
N ASN A 251 -39.25 -19.04 8.44
CA ASN A 251 -40.23 -18.01 8.83
C ASN A 251 -41.31 -17.94 7.75
N ASP A 252 -42.11 -18.99 7.66
CA ASP A 252 -43.35 -18.99 6.88
C ASP A 252 -44.31 -20.06 7.43
N LYS A 253 -45.07 -19.70 8.49
CA LYS A 253 -46.50 -20.07 8.63
C LYS A 253 -47.17 -19.64 9.94
N HIS A 254 -48.41 -19.18 9.73
CA HIS A 254 -49.57 -19.11 10.62
C HIS A 254 -49.64 -18.01 11.67
N ASP A 255 -50.41 -16.98 11.28
CA ASP A 255 -51.36 -16.27 12.13
C ASP A 255 -52.22 -17.23 12.97
N ASP A 256 -52.58 -16.83 14.19
CA ASP A 256 -53.97 -16.92 14.65
C ASP A 256 -54.26 -15.89 15.76
N VAL A 257 -55.51 -15.45 15.81
CA VAL A 257 -56.01 -14.34 16.64
C VAL A 257 -56.49 -14.83 18.01
N ASN A 258 -56.33 -14.02 19.07
CA ASN A 258 -57.33 -13.92 20.13
C ASN A 258 -57.26 -12.58 20.89
N GLU A 259 -58.44 -12.06 21.22
CA GLU A 259 -58.68 -10.82 21.97
C GLU A 259 -58.82 -11.10 23.49
N ASN A 260 -59.13 -10.03 24.24
CA ASN A 260 -59.62 -9.98 25.63
C ASN A 260 -58.56 -10.08 26.76
N ASP A 261 -58.66 -9.37 27.89
CA ASP A 261 -59.44 -8.16 28.24
C ASP A 261 -58.84 -7.50 29.51
N ASP A 262 -59.07 -6.19 29.64
CA ASP A 262 -59.34 -5.40 30.87
C ASP A 262 -58.36 -5.10 32.03
N GLU A 263 -58.61 -3.89 32.57
CA GLU A 263 -58.42 -3.30 33.91
C GLU A 263 -57.06 -2.74 34.42
N ASP A 264 -56.92 -1.41 34.24
CA ASP A 264 -56.76 -0.36 35.26
C ASP A 264 -55.78 -0.47 36.47
N VAL A 265 -54.97 0.60 36.66
CA VAL A 265 -55.13 1.62 37.75
C VAL A 265 -53.94 2.62 37.77
N ASN A 266 -54.25 3.91 38.00
CA ASN A 266 -53.31 5.05 38.19
C ASN A 266 -52.25 4.79 39.30
N ASN A 267 -51.07 5.45 39.39
CA ASN A 267 -50.92 6.90 39.57
C ASN A 267 -49.44 7.35 39.71
N ASP A 268 -49.14 8.60 39.31
CA ASP A 268 -48.19 9.56 39.94
C ASP A 268 -46.86 9.08 40.60
N LYS A 269 -45.70 9.31 39.94
CA LYS A 269 -44.83 10.49 40.24
C LYS A 269 -43.51 10.60 39.46
N ASN A 270 -43.06 11.86 39.42
CA ASN A 270 -41.95 12.42 38.66
C ASN A 270 -40.57 12.25 39.34
N VAL A 271 -39.50 12.47 38.57
CA VAL A 271 -38.10 12.74 38.96
C VAL A 271 -37.24 11.55 39.42
N ASN A 272 -36.46 10.98 38.48
CA ASN A 272 -35.03 11.27 38.40
C ASN A 272 -34.43 10.88 37.04
N ALA A 273 -33.54 11.71 36.53
CA ALA A 273 -32.87 11.49 35.25
C ALA A 273 -31.44 10.99 35.47
N ASP A 274 -31.22 9.68 35.29
CA ASP A 274 -29.89 9.12 35.11
C ASP A 274 -29.66 8.85 33.62
N HIS A 275 -29.03 9.80 32.95
CA HIS A 275 -28.39 9.54 31.66
C HIS A 275 -27.17 8.64 31.88
N GLN A 276 -27.40 7.32 31.90
CA GLN A 276 -26.36 6.39 31.50
C GLN A 276 -26.06 6.65 30.02
N GLN A 277 -25.05 7.48 29.77
CA GLN A 277 -24.45 7.58 28.46
C GLN A 277 -23.84 6.23 28.12
N ASP A 278 -24.47 5.53 27.18
CA ASP A 278 -23.81 4.45 26.45
C ASP A 278 -22.50 5.00 25.87
N GLN A 279 -21.40 4.70 26.54
CA GLN A 279 -20.08 4.85 25.94
C GLN A 279 -20.01 3.84 24.80
N ALA A 280 -20.34 4.31 23.59
CA ALA A 280 -20.11 3.57 22.37
C ALA A 280 -18.64 3.14 22.35
N GLN A 281 -18.41 1.86 22.68
CA GLN A 281 -17.07 1.28 22.69
C GLN A 281 -16.50 1.48 21.29
N GLN A 282 -15.43 2.26 21.19
CA GLN A 282 -14.70 2.36 19.94
C GLN A 282 -14.30 0.93 19.54
N PRO A 283 -14.60 0.48 18.30
CA PRO A 283 -14.28 -0.87 17.88
C PRO A 283 -12.78 -1.08 18.10
N SER A 284 -12.42 -2.12 18.84
CA SER A 284 -11.04 -2.41 19.18
C SER A 284 -10.25 -2.58 17.89
N LEU A 285 -9.20 -1.77 17.71
CA LEU A 285 -8.34 -1.85 16.54
C LEU A 285 -7.85 -3.29 16.35
N PRO A 286 -7.83 -3.82 15.11
CA PRO A 286 -7.38 -5.19 14.85
C PRO A 286 -5.93 -5.33 15.30
N ARG A 287 -5.73 -6.11 16.35
CA ARG A 287 -4.41 -6.45 16.89
C ARG A 287 -3.93 -7.74 16.27
N ARG A 288 -2.65 -7.77 15.91
CA ARG A 288 -2.00 -8.89 15.24
C ARG A 288 -2.15 -10.20 16.04
N SER A 289 -2.77 -11.22 15.43
CA SER A 289 -2.60 -12.62 15.83
C SER A 289 -1.20 -13.06 15.41
N LYS A 290 -0.40 -13.62 16.35
CA LYS A 290 0.92 -14.34 16.29
C LYS A 290 1.81 -14.43 15.01
N ASN A 291 1.60 -13.64 13.96
CA ASN A 291 2.05 -13.93 12.61
C ASN A 291 3.16 -13.02 12.09
N LYS A 292 3.78 -13.51 11.01
CA LYS A 292 5.11 -13.17 10.50
C LYS A 292 5.17 -11.97 9.55
N LEU A 293 4.01 -11.44 9.18
CA LEU A 293 3.81 -10.47 8.11
C LEU A 293 2.64 -9.57 8.51
N SER A 294 2.77 -8.27 8.26
CA SER A 294 1.70 -7.29 8.44
C SER A 294 1.19 -6.80 7.09
N VAL A 295 -0.11 -6.56 7.00
CA VAL A 295 -0.76 -5.97 5.82
C VAL A 295 -1.39 -4.65 6.21
N ILE A 296 -0.96 -3.59 5.54
CA ILE A 296 -1.34 -2.21 5.82
C ILE A 296 -1.86 -1.61 4.51
N ALA A 297 -3.04 -0.98 4.57
CA ALA A 297 -3.47 -0.07 3.52
C ALA A 297 -3.28 1.38 3.98
N LEU A 298 -3.06 2.32 3.06
CA LEU A 298 -2.95 3.74 3.41
C LEU A 298 -3.49 4.68 2.33
N ARG A 299 -3.70 5.94 2.71
CA ARG A 299 -3.82 7.06 1.76
C ARG A 299 -2.78 8.16 2.06
N PRO A 300 -2.02 8.66 1.06
CA PRO A 300 -1.11 9.79 1.24
C PRO A 300 -1.83 11.15 1.25
N GLY A 301 -3.14 11.16 0.94
CA GLY A 301 -3.95 12.36 0.73
C GLY A 301 -3.86 12.90 -0.71
N PHE A 302 -4.51 14.04 -0.96
CA PHE A 302 -4.56 14.63 -2.30
C PHE A 302 -3.27 15.41 -2.61
N VAL A 303 -2.39 14.84 -3.44
CA VAL A 303 -1.11 15.46 -3.85
C VAL A 303 -1.20 15.87 -5.34
N PRO A 304 -1.72 17.06 -5.67
CA PRO A 304 -2.02 17.45 -7.05
C PRO A 304 -0.78 17.64 -7.94
N ARG A 305 0.39 17.88 -7.34
CA ARG A 305 1.66 17.97 -8.07
C ARG A 305 2.18 16.62 -8.59
N THR A 306 1.55 15.50 -8.22
CA THR A 306 1.95 14.16 -8.67
C THR A 306 1.75 13.95 -10.18
N GLY A 307 2.58 13.10 -10.76
CA GLY A 307 2.39 12.58 -12.13
C GLY A 307 1.15 11.68 -12.32
N LEU A 308 0.20 11.62 -11.40
CA LEU A 308 -1.03 10.82 -11.53
C LEU A 308 -1.92 11.35 -12.67
N ALA A 309 -2.01 12.68 -12.81
CA ALA A 309 -2.78 13.35 -13.86
C ALA A 309 -2.03 13.48 -15.20
N ARG A 310 -0.94 12.74 -15.44
CA ARG A 310 -0.11 12.87 -16.66
C ARG A 310 -0.90 12.63 -17.95
N ASN A 311 -1.93 11.79 -17.88
CA ASN A 311 -2.79 11.40 -18.99
C ASN A 311 -4.02 12.30 -19.17
N PHE A 312 -4.21 13.33 -18.33
CA PHE A 312 -5.36 14.24 -18.45
C PHE A 312 -5.17 15.26 -19.58
N SER A 313 -6.25 15.94 -19.98
CA SER A 313 -6.21 17.05 -20.94
C SER A 313 -5.29 18.18 -20.45
N LEU A 314 -4.83 19.03 -21.38
CA LEU A 314 -3.87 20.08 -21.06
C LEU A 314 -4.40 21.06 -20.01
N GLU A 315 -5.68 21.45 -20.07
CA GLU A 315 -6.28 22.37 -19.10
C GLU A 315 -6.31 21.74 -17.70
N LYS A 316 -6.74 20.47 -17.62
CA LYS A 316 -6.75 19.71 -16.36
C LYS A 316 -5.34 19.52 -15.78
N ARG A 317 -4.34 19.28 -16.62
CA ARG A 317 -2.91 19.22 -16.21
C ARG A 317 -2.40 20.56 -15.69
N LEU A 318 -2.76 21.68 -16.34
CA LEU A 318 -2.41 23.03 -15.87
C LEU A 318 -3.09 23.34 -14.53
N ALA A 319 -4.37 23.02 -14.38
CA ALA A 319 -5.11 23.18 -13.12
C ALA A 319 -4.49 22.34 -11.97
N MET A 320 -4.16 21.08 -12.22
CA MET A 320 -3.46 20.21 -11.26
C MET A 320 -2.07 20.75 -10.87
N LYS A 321 -1.34 21.37 -11.81
CA LYS A 321 0.02 21.89 -11.54
C LYS A 321 0.02 23.26 -10.86
N TYR A 322 -0.91 24.15 -11.19
CA TYR A 322 -0.83 25.58 -10.83
C TYR A 322 -2.02 26.14 -10.03
N ILE A 323 -3.15 25.43 -9.94
CA ILE A 323 -4.34 25.92 -9.21
C ILE A 323 -4.57 25.06 -7.96
N LEU A 324 -4.76 23.76 -8.17
CA LEU A 324 -5.13 22.82 -7.12
C LEU A 324 -4.09 22.66 -5.98
N PRO A 325 -2.77 22.89 -6.15
CA PRO A 325 -1.82 22.87 -5.03
C PRO A 325 -2.02 23.99 -4.00
N TYR A 326 -2.83 25.01 -4.29
CA TYR A 326 -3.16 26.11 -3.37
C TYR A 326 -4.51 25.90 -2.65
N MET A 327 -5.20 24.78 -2.89
CA MET A 327 -6.45 24.44 -2.21
C MET A 327 -6.16 23.91 -0.79
N PRO A 328 -7.01 24.20 0.21
CA PRO A 328 -6.73 23.87 1.62
C PRO A 328 -6.67 22.36 1.93
N PHE A 329 -7.20 21.52 1.04
CA PHE A 329 -7.14 20.05 1.13
C PHE A 329 -5.95 19.43 0.38
N ALA A 330 -5.14 20.23 -0.32
CA ALA A 330 -3.99 19.75 -1.07
C ALA A 330 -2.76 19.58 -0.17
N ARG A 331 -1.99 18.52 -0.44
CA ARG A 331 -0.75 18.17 0.27
C ARG A 331 0.46 18.29 -0.65
N THR A 332 1.62 18.53 -0.05
CA THR A 332 2.91 18.51 -0.76
C THR A 332 3.33 17.08 -1.11
N VAL A 333 4.27 16.93 -2.05
CA VAL A 333 4.88 15.62 -2.36
C VAL A 333 5.58 15.04 -1.12
N GLU A 334 6.17 15.91 -0.31
CA GLU A 334 6.78 15.56 0.97
C GLU A 334 5.77 15.01 1.98
N GLN A 335 4.69 15.74 2.22
CA GLN A 335 3.59 15.34 3.08
C GLN A 335 2.90 14.03 2.64
N GLY A 336 2.92 13.71 1.35
CA GLY A 336 2.49 12.40 0.84
C GLY A 336 3.54 11.31 0.98
N GLY A 337 4.82 11.67 0.85
CA GLY A 337 5.97 10.78 1.04
C GLY A 337 6.09 10.29 2.49
N ASN A 338 5.93 11.19 3.46
CA ASN A 338 6.11 10.88 4.89
C ASN A 338 5.11 9.82 5.41
N VAL A 339 3.91 9.72 4.82
CA VAL A 339 2.93 8.68 5.18
C VAL A 339 3.39 7.29 4.71
N LEU A 340 4.07 7.23 3.57
CA LEU A 340 4.66 5.99 3.04
C LEU A 340 5.85 5.54 3.91
N VAL A 341 6.73 6.49 4.30
CA VAL A 341 7.84 6.22 5.23
C VAL A 341 7.28 5.73 6.56
N TYR A 342 6.33 6.44 7.16
CA TYR A 342 5.69 6.06 8.44
C TYR A 342 5.11 4.63 8.40
N ALA A 343 4.37 4.28 7.34
CA ALA A 343 3.84 2.92 7.19
C ALA A 343 4.95 1.85 7.06
N ALA A 344 6.03 2.20 6.37
CA ALA A 344 7.16 1.31 6.12
C ALA A 344 8.07 1.10 7.34
N THR A 345 8.32 2.14 8.15
CA THR A 345 9.38 2.14 9.17
C THR A 345 8.91 2.37 10.61
N SER A 346 7.68 2.85 10.86
CA SER A 346 7.25 3.16 12.22
C SER A 346 7.07 1.91 13.09
N SER A 347 7.66 1.93 14.29
CA SER A 347 7.47 0.92 15.33
C SER A 347 6.05 0.91 15.90
N ASP A 348 5.34 2.05 15.85
CA ASP A 348 3.95 2.18 16.35
C ASP A 348 3.00 1.18 15.67
N LEU A 349 3.36 0.71 14.47
CA LEU A 349 2.56 -0.14 13.62
C LEU A 349 2.86 -1.63 13.78
N GLU A 350 3.91 -2.02 14.52
CA GLU A 350 4.36 -3.42 14.62
C GLU A 350 3.26 -4.39 15.06
N ASN A 351 2.40 -3.97 15.99
CA ASN A 351 1.35 -4.80 16.57
C ASN A 351 0.01 -4.74 15.81
N PHE A 352 -0.02 -4.09 14.65
CA PHE A 352 -1.21 -3.89 13.84
C PHE A 352 -1.09 -4.55 12.46
N SER A 353 -2.19 -5.13 12.01
CA SER A 353 -2.36 -5.68 10.67
C SER A 353 -3.84 -5.56 10.27
N GLY A 354 -4.16 -5.62 8.98
CA GLY A 354 -5.52 -5.38 8.51
C GLY A 354 -6.00 -3.94 8.78
N ILE A 355 -5.08 -2.98 8.92
CA ILE A 355 -5.38 -1.58 9.23
C ILE A 355 -5.36 -0.67 7.99
N TYR A 356 -6.08 0.45 8.08
CA TYR A 356 -6.03 1.54 7.11
C TYR A 356 -5.47 2.82 7.75
N ILE A 357 -4.43 3.39 7.15
CA ILE A 357 -3.72 4.58 7.62
C ILE A 357 -4.13 5.81 6.81
N ASN A 358 -4.51 6.86 7.53
CA ASN A 358 -4.92 8.14 6.97
C ASN A 358 -3.70 9.05 6.69
N HIS A 359 -3.90 10.13 5.92
CA HIS A 359 -2.84 11.04 5.46
C HIS A 359 -2.12 11.80 6.58
N ASN A 360 -2.66 11.77 7.79
CA ASN A 360 -2.13 12.32 9.04
C ASN A 360 -1.43 11.25 9.90
N CYS A 361 -1.11 10.09 9.31
CA CYS A 361 -0.50 8.92 9.97
C CYS A 361 -1.36 8.24 11.06
N SER A 362 -2.62 8.65 11.27
CA SER A 362 -3.51 7.95 12.20
C SER A 362 -4.17 6.73 11.55
N ILE A 363 -4.37 5.65 12.32
CA ILE A 363 -5.26 4.56 11.93
C ILE A 363 -6.69 5.12 11.83
N ALA A 364 -7.44 4.73 10.82
CA ALA A 364 -8.79 5.21 10.53
C ALA A 364 -9.63 4.13 9.82
N PRO A 365 -10.97 4.19 9.87
CA PRO A 365 -11.81 3.35 9.02
C PRO A 365 -11.64 3.68 7.53
N SER A 366 -11.72 2.66 6.69
CA SER A 366 -11.92 2.78 5.24
C SER A 366 -13.42 2.74 4.89
N SER A 367 -13.78 2.50 3.63
CA SER A 367 -15.19 2.35 3.22
C SER A 367 -15.85 1.14 3.85
N ASP A 368 -17.11 1.30 4.23
CA ASP A 368 -17.97 0.24 4.77
C ASP A 368 -17.96 -1.00 3.85
N GLU A 369 -17.99 -0.79 2.52
CA GLU A 369 -17.92 -1.83 1.50
C GLU A 369 -16.63 -2.67 1.56
N SER A 370 -15.50 -2.07 1.95
CA SER A 370 -14.22 -2.78 2.01
C SER A 370 -14.16 -3.83 3.12
N TYR A 371 -15.02 -3.74 4.15
CA TYR A 371 -15.08 -4.71 5.25
C TYR A 371 -15.99 -5.92 4.99
N VAL A 372 -16.74 -5.93 3.90
CA VAL A 372 -17.67 -7.03 3.53
C VAL A 372 -16.86 -8.27 3.11
N ILE A 373 -16.92 -9.34 3.90
CA ILE A 373 -16.05 -10.53 3.77
C ILE A 373 -16.33 -11.27 2.46
N GLU A 374 -17.58 -11.33 2.05
CA GLU A 374 -18.04 -11.97 0.82
C GLU A 374 -17.46 -11.24 -0.40
N LYS A 375 -17.40 -9.90 -0.36
CA LYS A 375 -16.76 -9.08 -1.41
C LYS A 375 -15.25 -9.25 -1.40
N GLN A 376 -14.61 -9.33 -0.23
CA GLN A 376 -13.18 -9.60 -0.11
C GLN A 376 -12.81 -10.93 -0.80
N ARG A 377 -13.53 -12.01 -0.48
CA ARG A 377 -13.36 -13.35 -1.07
C ARG A 377 -13.68 -13.36 -2.58
N PHE A 378 -14.81 -12.78 -2.99
CA PHE A 378 -15.24 -12.74 -4.39
C PHE A 378 -14.22 -12.03 -5.29
N TRP A 379 -13.84 -10.80 -4.94
CA TRP A 379 -12.91 -10.02 -5.76
C TRP A 379 -11.48 -10.58 -5.72
N TRP A 380 -11.12 -11.31 -4.66
CA TRP A 380 -9.89 -12.10 -4.63
C TRP A 380 -9.90 -13.22 -5.67
N ASN A 381 -10.94 -14.04 -5.72
CA ASN A 381 -11.05 -15.15 -6.68
C ASN A 381 -11.10 -14.65 -8.13
N VAL A 382 -11.84 -13.58 -8.42
CA VAL A 382 -11.81 -12.89 -9.72
C VAL A 382 -10.37 -12.42 -10.06
N SER A 383 -9.62 -11.91 -9.09
CA SER A 383 -8.23 -11.50 -9.29
C SER A 383 -7.29 -12.69 -9.55
N CYS A 384 -7.48 -13.83 -8.89
CA CYS A 384 -6.75 -15.07 -9.19
C CYS A 384 -6.99 -15.53 -10.64
N GLN A 385 -8.25 -15.59 -11.06
CA GLN A 385 -8.64 -15.99 -12.41
C GLN A 385 -8.02 -15.06 -13.48
N LEU A 386 -8.16 -13.74 -13.32
CA LEU A 386 -7.63 -12.76 -14.27
C LEU A 386 -6.10 -12.67 -14.31
N THR A 387 -5.39 -13.13 -13.26
CA THR A 387 -3.91 -13.16 -13.21
C THR A 387 -3.30 -14.53 -13.52
N GLY A 388 -4.14 -15.56 -13.72
CA GLY A 388 -3.69 -16.94 -13.93
C GLY A 388 -2.98 -17.53 -12.70
N LEU A 389 -3.38 -17.14 -11.49
CA LEU A 389 -2.93 -17.77 -10.25
C LEU A 389 -3.90 -18.88 -9.87
N SER A 390 -3.38 -20.06 -9.52
CA SER A 390 -4.20 -21.14 -8.94
C SER A 390 -4.57 -20.80 -7.50
N GLU A 391 -5.82 -21.06 -7.12
CA GLU A 391 -6.32 -20.79 -5.76
C GLU A 391 -5.48 -21.52 -4.69
N SER A 392 -4.97 -22.71 -5.00
CA SER A 392 -4.05 -23.49 -4.17
C SER A 392 -2.64 -22.92 -3.97
N ARG A 393 -2.25 -21.85 -4.68
CA ARG A 393 -0.97 -21.13 -4.43
C ARG A 393 -1.11 -20.00 -3.41
N VAL A 394 -2.34 -19.71 -2.98
CA VAL A 394 -2.64 -18.63 -2.03
C VAL A 394 -2.64 -19.15 -0.58
N SER A 395 -2.89 -20.44 -0.37
CA SER A 395 -2.68 -21.12 0.90
C SER A 395 -1.20 -21.15 1.27
N LEU A 396 -0.90 -20.93 2.56
CA LEU A 396 0.46 -20.87 3.13
C LEU A 396 1.12 -22.24 3.36
N GLU A 397 0.72 -23.27 2.60
CA GLU A 397 1.13 -24.68 2.78
C GLU A 397 2.18 -25.14 1.75
#